data_AF-A0A537TK64-F1
#
_entry.id   AF-A0A537TK64-F1
#
_cell.length_a   1.000
_cell.length_b   1.000
_cell.length_c   1.000
_cell.angle_alpha   90.00
_cell.angle_beta   90.00
_cell.angle_gamma   90.00
#
_symmetry.space_group_name_H-M   'P 1'
#
loop_
_entity.id
_entity.type
_entity.pdbx_description
1 polymer ?
#
loop_
_entity_poly.entity_id
_entity_poly.type
_entity_poly.pdbx_seq_one_letter_code
_entity_poly.pdbx_strand_id
1 'polypeptide(L)'
;MAGPAFAAVLAQRIGIAVPFLALGGLSVATTIGLALIPRAAHVREESGPVGVAVRAAASQPELRAALAIMLLGGGAMSAVNLLIPLQLHANGISTSGIGLAYSASSAVFIAVSGYVARLGSRAVSVGVAGFVTSLVVASVSTVAIVAFLLLRAPISSTLFTIAYPLAGAGARRATVGRGAVMGLLNVVWALSTVIGPLLAGGLAQTVGVRSTYVVLIGLSVALGSAMLASRRRHRAPEHASA
;
A
#
# COMPACT_ATOMS: atom_id res chain seq x y z
N MET A 1 -6.05 -6.51 -12.09
CA MET A 1 -5.77 -5.71 -13.31
C MET A 1 -7.07 -5.23 -13.95
N ALA A 2 -8.01 -6.12 -14.29
CA ALA A 2 -9.25 -5.73 -14.98
C ALA A 2 -10.33 -5.06 -14.10
N GLY A 3 -10.27 -5.23 -12.77
CA GLY A 3 -11.33 -4.78 -11.84
C GLY A 3 -11.77 -3.33 -12.02
N PRO A 4 -10.87 -2.33 -11.96
CA PRO A 4 -11.26 -0.92 -12.10
C PRO A 4 -11.86 -0.58 -13.48
N ALA A 5 -11.28 -1.09 -14.58
CA ALA A 5 -11.82 -0.86 -15.93
C ALA A 5 -13.18 -1.53 -16.11
N PHE A 6 -13.31 -2.79 -15.67
CA PHE A 6 -14.57 -3.52 -15.70
C PHE A 6 -15.66 -2.79 -14.92
N ALA A 7 -15.39 -2.46 -13.65
CA ALA A 7 -16.34 -1.77 -12.78
C ALA A 7 -16.72 -0.39 -13.36
N ALA A 8 -15.76 0.36 -13.89
CA ALA A 8 -16.00 1.68 -14.47
C ALA A 8 -16.84 1.64 -15.75
N VAL A 9 -16.57 0.70 -16.66
CA VAL A 9 -17.37 0.52 -17.89
C VAL A 9 -18.81 0.12 -17.56
N LEU A 10 -18.98 -0.83 -16.63
CA LEU A 10 -20.29 -1.33 -16.23
C LEU A 10 -21.10 -0.26 -15.49
N ALA A 11 -20.46 0.47 -14.57
CA ALA A 11 -21.08 1.59 -13.87
C ALA A 11 -21.54 2.70 -14.84
N GLN A 12 -20.73 3.01 -15.85
CA GLN A 12 -21.06 4.05 -16.84
C GLN A 12 -22.20 3.63 -17.77
N ARG A 13 -22.30 2.35 -18.15
CA ARG A 13 -23.29 1.88 -19.14
C ARG A 13 -24.62 1.42 -18.54
N ILE A 14 -24.57 0.75 -17.39
CA ILE A 14 -25.71 -0.01 -16.85
C ILE A 14 -26.07 0.45 -15.43
N GLY A 15 -25.28 1.36 -14.86
CA GLY A 15 -25.50 1.93 -13.54
C GLY A 15 -24.62 1.31 -12.46
N ILE A 16 -24.49 2.06 -11.36
CA ILE A 16 -23.49 1.81 -10.32
C ILE A 16 -23.74 0.52 -9.51
N ALA A 17 -24.98 0.01 -9.49
CA ALA A 17 -25.34 -1.20 -8.75
C ALA A 17 -24.74 -2.49 -9.34
N VAL A 18 -24.56 -2.54 -10.67
CA VAL A 18 -24.18 -3.77 -11.38
C VAL A 18 -22.78 -4.29 -10.98
N PRO A 19 -21.72 -3.45 -10.90
CA PRO A 19 -20.42 -3.89 -10.37
C PRO A 19 -20.51 -4.52 -8.98
N PHE A 20 -21.33 -3.95 -8.09
CA PHE A 20 -21.46 -4.45 -6.71
C PHE A 20 -22.16 -5.80 -6.67
N LEU A 21 -23.24 -5.98 -7.44
CA LEU A 21 -23.94 -7.26 -7.56
C LEU A 21 -23.03 -8.34 -8.16
N ALA A 22 -22.25 -8.02 -9.19
CA ALA A 22 -21.30 -8.95 -9.80
C ALA A 22 -20.23 -9.39 -8.79
N LEU A 23 -19.65 -8.45 -8.03
CA LEU A 23 -18.67 -8.77 -6.97
C LEU A 23 -19.30 -9.57 -5.83
N GLY A 24 -20.54 -9.25 -5.44
CA GLY A 24 -21.29 -10.00 -4.43
C GLY A 24 -21.52 -11.44 -4.86
N GLY A 25 -21.99 -11.66 -6.09
CA GLY A 25 -22.18 -12.99 -6.66
C GLY A 25 -20.88 -13.79 -6.73
N LEU A 26 -19.79 -13.17 -7.19
CA LEU A 26 -18.47 -13.83 -7.22
C LEU A 26 -17.97 -14.20 -5.82
N SER A 27 -18.20 -13.33 -4.83
CA SER A 27 -17.82 -13.57 -3.44
C SER A 27 -18.60 -14.73 -2.82
N VAL A 28 -19.91 -14.81 -3.08
CA VAL A 28 -20.76 -15.94 -2.67
C VAL A 28 -20.29 -17.23 -3.36
N ALA A 29 -20.07 -17.21 -4.67
CA ALA A 29 -19.59 -18.36 -5.42
C ALA A 29 -18.24 -18.87 -4.89
N THR A 30 -17.30 -17.95 -4.60
CA THR A 30 -15.99 -18.29 -4.02
C THR A 30 -16.15 -18.89 -2.62
N THR A 31 -17.02 -18.32 -1.80
CA THR A 31 -17.29 -18.81 -0.44
C THR A 31 -17.89 -20.22 -0.46
N ILE A 32 -18.88 -20.46 -1.32
CA ILE A 32 -19.46 -21.79 -1.53
C ILE A 32 -18.40 -22.77 -2.02
N GLY A 33 -17.63 -22.39 -3.06
CA GLY A 33 -16.55 -23.22 -3.58
C GLY A 33 -15.53 -23.61 -2.51
N LEU A 34 -15.09 -22.66 -1.68
CA LEU A 34 -14.16 -22.92 -0.58
C LEU A 34 -14.79 -23.77 0.54
N ALA A 35 -16.08 -23.58 0.84
CA ALA A 35 -16.80 -24.36 1.85
C ALA A 35 -16.96 -25.84 1.45
N LEU A 36 -16.97 -26.13 0.15
CA LEU A 36 -17.05 -27.48 -0.40
C LEU A 36 -15.70 -28.20 -0.47
N ILE A 37 -14.57 -27.49 -0.31
CA ILE A 37 -13.24 -28.11 -0.31
C ILE A 37 -13.00 -28.79 1.06
N PRO A 38 -12.63 -30.08 1.09
CA PRO A 38 -12.28 -30.76 2.33
C PRO A 38 -11.21 -30.00 3.11
N ARG A 39 -11.44 -29.77 4.41
CA ARG A 39 -10.46 -29.09 5.27
C ARG A 39 -9.18 -29.92 5.32
N ALA A 40 -8.07 -29.34 4.83
CA ALA A 40 -6.76 -29.90 5.11
C ALA A 40 -6.55 -29.98 6.63
N ALA A 41 -5.84 -31.01 7.09
CA ALA A 41 -5.53 -31.17 8.51
C ALA A 41 -4.98 -29.86 9.08
N HIS A 42 -5.57 -29.37 10.18
CA HIS A 42 -5.13 -28.15 10.82
C HIS A 42 -3.68 -28.30 11.24
N VAL A 43 -2.76 -27.66 10.50
CA VAL A 43 -1.45 -27.32 11.06
C VAL A 43 -1.77 -26.37 12.21
N ARG A 44 -1.44 -26.79 13.43
CA ARG A 44 -1.66 -26.02 14.64
C ARG A 44 -0.77 -24.77 14.56
N GLU A 45 -1.27 -23.71 13.94
CA GLU A 45 -0.58 -22.42 13.95
C GLU A 45 -0.57 -21.94 15.41
N GLU A 46 0.62 -21.67 15.94
CA GLU A 46 0.78 -21.08 17.27
C GLU A 46 0.20 -19.65 17.23
N SER A 47 -1.09 -19.54 17.55
CA SER A 47 -1.78 -18.29 17.78
C SER A 47 -1.21 -17.62 19.03
N GLY A 48 -0.17 -16.81 18.85
CA GLY A 48 0.39 -15.99 19.91
C GLY A 48 -0.52 -14.80 20.26
N PRO A 49 -0.51 -14.30 21.52
CA PRO A 49 -1.30 -13.14 21.90
C PRO A 49 -0.88 -11.89 21.10
N VAL A 50 -1.86 -11.12 20.62
CA VAL A 50 -1.61 -9.87 19.86
C VAL A 50 -0.74 -8.88 20.64
N GLY A 51 -0.89 -8.82 21.97
CA GLY A 51 -0.05 -7.97 22.82
C GLY A 51 1.44 -8.27 22.75
N VAL A 52 1.82 -9.54 22.50
CA VAL A 52 3.22 -9.94 22.30
C VAL A 52 3.73 -9.45 20.96
N ALA A 53 2.91 -9.52 19.90
CA ALA A 53 3.26 -8.98 18.58
C ALA A 53 3.42 -7.45 18.61
N VAL A 54 2.58 -6.74 19.35
CA VAL A 54 2.69 -5.27 19.55
C VAL A 54 3.97 -4.92 20.30
N ARG A 55 4.28 -5.65 21.39
CA ARG A 55 5.52 -5.43 22.14
C ARG A 55 6.76 -5.74 21.31
N ALA A 56 6.73 -6.83 20.53
CA ALA A 56 7.80 -7.18 19.62
C ALA A 56 7.96 -6.15 18.49
N ALA A 57 6.87 -5.59 17.99
CA ALA A 57 6.92 -4.47 17.06
C ALA A 57 7.61 -3.26 17.69
N ALA A 58 7.37 -2.99 18.97
CA ALA A 58 8.05 -1.92 19.68
C ALA A 58 9.54 -2.22 19.94
N SER A 59 10.03 -3.47 19.89
CA SER A 59 11.44 -3.80 20.15
C SER A 59 12.27 -4.09 18.89
N GLN A 60 11.65 -4.58 17.82
CA GLN A 60 12.37 -5.01 16.60
C GLN A 60 12.33 -3.95 15.50
N PRO A 61 13.49 -3.49 15.00
CA PRO A 61 13.55 -2.45 13.97
C PRO A 61 12.91 -2.88 12.65
N GLU A 62 12.95 -4.17 12.30
CA GLU A 62 12.29 -4.70 11.10
C GLU A 62 10.78 -4.65 11.18
N LEU A 63 10.20 -4.97 12.33
CA LEU A 63 8.76 -4.89 12.53
C LEU A 63 8.29 -3.43 12.50
N ARG A 64 9.02 -2.52 13.15
CA ARG A 64 8.74 -1.08 13.06
C ARG A 64 8.78 -0.60 11.62
N ALA A 65 9.78 -1.02 10.86
CA ALA A 65 9.91 -0.63 9.47
C ALA A 65 8.79 -1.19 8.58
N ALA A 66 8.40 -2.46 8.78
CA ALA A 66 7.28 -3.05 8.05
C ALA A 66 5.94 -2.36 8.38
N LEU A 67 5.70 -2.06 9.65
CA LEU A 67 4.50 -1.34 10.10
C LEU A 67 4.48 0.11 9.60
N ALA A 68 5.62 0.80 9.59
CA ALA A 68 5.74 2.13 9.02
C ALA A 68 5.46 2.12 7.51
N ILE A 69 5.99 1.13 6.77
CA ILE A 69 5.67 0.96 5.35
C ILE A 69 4.18 0.73 5.14
N MET A 70 3.52 -0.12 5.95
CA MET A 70 2.09 -0.38 5.82
C MET A 70 1.23 0.84 6.16
N LEU A 71 1.55 1.53 7.25
CA LEU A 71 0.81 2.71 7.69
C LEU A 71 0.93 3.86 6.68
N LEU A 72 2.16 4.14 6.23
CA LEU A 72 2.43 5.29 5.35
C LEU A 72 2.12 4.97 3.90
N GLY A 73 2.60 3.82 3.43
CA GLY A 73 2.30 3.34 2.09
C GLY A 73 0.81 3.15 1.90
N GLY A 74 0.12 2.53 2.86
CA GLY A 74 -1.33 2.32 2.84
C GLY A 74 -2.11 3.63 2.93
N GLY A 75 -1.74 4.51 3.87
CA GLY A 75 -2.41 5.81 4.06
C GLY A 75 -2.24 6.75 2.87
N ALA A 76 -1.01 6.95 2.40
CA ALA A 76 -0.73 7.78 1.24
C ALA A 76 -1.35 7.21 -0.04
N MET A 77 -1.29 5.89 -0.25
CA MET A 77 -1.94 5.24 -1.39
C MET A 77 -3.45 5.42 -1.35
N SER A 78 -4.07 5.33 -0.17
CA SER A 78 -5.52 5.45 -0.02
C SER A 78 -5.98 6.89 -0.23
N ALA A 79 -5.23 7.86 0.30
CA ALA A 79 -5.44 9.28 0.02
C ALA A 79 -5.35 9.59 -1.49
N VAL A 80 -4.30 9.09 -2.15
CA VAL A 80 -4.13 9.20 -3.60
C VAL A 80 -5.28 8.54 -4.37
N ASN A 81 -5.76 7.38 -3.91
CA ASN A 81 -6.87 6.67 -4.53
C ASN A 81 -8.20 7.42 -4.41
N LEU A 82 -8.34 8.33 -3.45
CA LEU A 82 -9.48 9.26 -3.37
C LEU A 82 -9.27 10.50 -4.24
N LEU A 83 -8.11 11.16 -4.11
CA LEU A 83 -7.88 12.48 -4.72
C LEU A 83 -7.71 12.42 -6.24
N ILE A 84 -7.08 11.37 -6.77
CA ILE A 84 -6.83 11.27 -8.22
C ILE A 84 -8.11 11.16 -9.04
N PRO A 85 -9.06 10.24 -8.73
CA PRO A 85 -10.29 10.15 -9.49
C PRO A 85 -11.07 11.47 -9.48
N LEU A 86 -11.13 12.15 -8.34
CA LEU A 86 -11.77 13.45 -8.21
C LEU A 86 -11.11 14.50 -9.12
N GLN A 87 -9.79 14.56 -9.15
CA GLN A 87 -9.05 15.51 -9.98
C GLN A 87 -9.16 15.18 -11.47
N LEU A 88 -9.07 13.90 -11.86
CA LEU A 88 -9.25 13.49 -13.26
C LEU A 88 -10.66 13.79 -13.75
N HIS A 89 -11.66 13.56 -12.89
CA HIS A 89 -13.05 13.89 -13.20
C HIS A 89 -13.25 15.40 -13.35
N ALA A 90 -12.68 16.21 -12.45
CA ALA A 90 -12.67 17.66 -12.57
C ALA A 90 -11.98 18.17 -13.84
N ASN A 91 -10.98 17.42 -14.34
CA ASN A 91 -10.33 17.67 -15.63
C ASN A 91 -11.14 17.15 -16.85
N GLY A 92 -12.37 16.70 -16.65
CA GLY A 92 -13.27 16.24 -17.72
C GLY A 92 -13.08 14.79 -18.15
N ILE A 93 -12.29 13.99 -17.43
CA ILE A 93 -12.09 12.57 -17.79
C ILE A 93 -13.30 11.74 -17.36
N SER A 94 -13.76 10.89 -18.28
CA SER A 94 -14.87 9.97 -18.05
C SER A 94 -14.54 8.92 -16.99
N THR A 95 -15.57 8.35 -16.36
CA THR A 95 -15.42 7.27 -15.37
C THR A 95 -14.65 6.07 -15.95
N SER A 96 -14.94 5.67 -17.19
CA SER A 96 -14.21 4.60 -17.88
C SER A 96 -12.74 4.96 -18.14
N GLY A 97 -12.44 6.21 -18.50
CA GLY A 97 -11.07 6.69 -18.66
C GLY A 97 -10.26 6.61 -17.36
N ILE A 98 -10.88 6.99 -16.23
CA ILE A 98 -10.28 6.84 -14.89
C ILE A 98 -10.05 5.35 -14.58
N GLY A 99 -11.05 4.49 -14.82
CA GLY A 99 -10.92 3.04 -14.62
C GLY A 99 -9.80 2.40 -15.44
N LEU A 100 -9.61 2.83 -16.68
CA LEU A 100 -8.51 2.39 -17.55
C LEU A 100 -7.14 2.81 -16.99
N ALA A 101 -6.99 4.08 -16.57
CA ALA A 101 -5.75 4.56 -15.96
C ALA A 101 -5.38 3.74 -14.71
N TYR A 102 -6.35 3.49 -13.82
CA TYR A 102 -6.15 2.63 -12.64
C TYR A 102 -5.81 1.19 -12.99
N SER A 103 -6.39 0.65 -14.05
CA SER A 103 -6.11 -0.71 -14.52
C SER A 103 -4.71 -0.84 -15.08
N ALA A 104 -4.26 0.15 -15.86
CA ALA A 104 -2.89 0.23 -16.38
C ALA A 104 -1.87 0.33 -15.24
N SER A 105 -2.10 1.17 -14.24
CA SER A 105 -1.24 1.24 -13.05
C SER A 105 -1.23 -0.05 -12.24
N SER A 106 -2.39 -0.68 -12.06
CA SER A 106 -2.48 -2.00 -11.40
C SER A 106 -1.71 -3.07 -12.17
N ALA A 107 -1.67 -2.97 -13.51
CA ALA A 107 -0.90 -3.87 -14.35
C ALA A 107 0.61 -3.73 -14.12
N VAL A 108 1.09 -2.49 -14.14
CA VAL A 108 2.49 -2.15 -13.82
C VAL A 108 2.83 -2.62 -12.41
N PHE A 109 1.97 -2.36 -11.43
CA PHE A 109 2.17 -2.77 -10.04
C PHE A 109 2.38 -4.29 -9.94
N ILE A 110 1.51 -5.09 -10.56
CA ILE A 110 1.58 -6.56 -10.50
C ILE A 110 2.84 -7.06 -11.21
N ALA A 111 3.17 -6.54 -12.38
CA ALA A 111 4.37 -6.92 -13.12
C ALA A 111 5.64 -6.66 -12.29
N VAL A 112 5.75 -5.47 -11.68
CA VAL A 112 6.89 -5.11 -10.85
C VAL A 112 6.92 -5.91 -9.55
N SER A 113 5.79 -6.12 -8.88
CA SER A 113 5.71 -7.01 -7.70
C SER A 113 6.19 -8.41 -8.01
N GLY A 114 5.78 -8.99 -9.14
CA GLY A 114 6.24 -10.32 -9.57
C GLY A 114 7.74 -10.36 -9.84
N TYR A 115 8.28 -9.32 -10.46
CA TYR A 115 9.72 -9.19 -10.71
C TYR A 115 10.53 -9.02 -9.42
N VAL A 116 10.10 -8.14 -8.51
CA VAL A 116 10.74 -7.91 -7.20
C VAL A 116 10.68 -9.16 -6.33
N ALA A 117 9.54 -9.86 -6.32
CA ALA A 117 9.40 -11.12 -5.59
C ALA A 117 10.38 -12.20 -6.09
N ARG A 118 10.69 -12.21 -7.39
CA ARG A 118 11.66 -13.15 -8.00
C ARG A 118 13.12 -12.78 -7.73
N LEU A 119 13.46 -11.50 -7.65
CA LEU A 119 14.83 -11.04 -7.43
C LEU A 119 15.30 -11.08 -5.97
N GLY A 120 14.38 -11.25 -5.02
CA GLY A 120 14.70 -11.26 -3.59
C GLY A 120 15.07 -9.88 -3.04
N SER A 121 15.29 -9.82 -1.72
CA SER A 121 15.37 -8.58 -0.92
C SER A 121 16.58 -7.66 -1.17
N ARG A 122 17.39 -7.90 -2.21
CA ARG A 122 18.62 -7.15 -2.48
C ARG A 122 18.42 -5.86 -3.28
N ALA A 123 17.26 -5.64 -3.89
CA ALA A 123 17.06 -4.58 -4.87
C ALA A 123 16.03 -3.53 -4.42
N VAL A 124 16.25 -2.80 -3.31
CA VAL A 124 15.46 -1.60 -3.02
C VAL A 124 16.28 -0.55 -2.26
N SER A 125 16.57 0.58 -2.91
CA SER A 125 17.04 1.78 -2.22
C SER A 125 15.83 2.67 -1.87
N VAL A 126 15.77 3.12 -0.60
CA VAL A 126 14.70 3.98 -0.07
C VAL A 126 14.65 5.36 -0.76
N GLY A 127 15.70 5.71 -1.53
CA GLY A 127 15.79 6.99 -2.25
C GLY A 127 14.81 7.16 -3.41
N VAL A 128 14.25 6.07 -3.96
CA VAL A 128 13.37 6.15 -5.15
C VAL A 128 11.95 6.63 -4.77
N ALA A 129 11.52 6.46 -3.51
CA ALA A 129 10.17 6.84 -3.07
C ALA A 129 9.92 8.36 -3.04
N GLY A 130 10.96 9.17 -2.84
CA GLY A 130 10.83 10.64 -2.79
C GLY A 130 10.59 11.27 -4.17
N PHE A 131 11.23 10.74 -5.22
CA PHE A 131 11.27 11.38 -6.54
C PHE A 131 9.95 11.26 -7.32
N VAL A 132 9.20 10.16 -7.17
CA VAL A 132 7.95 10.00 -7.90
C VAL A 132 6.79 10.75 -7.26
N THR A 133 6.85 10.98 -5.95
CA THR A 133 5.78 11.68 -5.25
C THR A 133 5.79 13.19 -5.55
N SER A 134 6.94 13.79 -5.89
CA SER A 134 7.04 15.21 -6.25
C SER A 134 6.39 15.58 -7.61
N LEU A 135 6.20 14.63 -8.53
CA LEU A 135 5.61 14.88 -9.85
C LEU A 135 4.16 15.37 -9.79
N VAL A 136 3.37 14.99 -8.78
CA VAL A 136 1.96 15.46 -8.62
C VAL A 136 1.89 16.90 -8.14
N VAL A 137 2.85 17.33 -7.34
CA VAL A 137 2.87 18.71 -6.79
C VAL A 137 3.13 19.74 -7.88
N ALA A 138 3.86 19.33 -8.91
CA ALA A 138 4.25 20.20 -10.02
C ALA A 138 3.08 20.52 -10.96
N SER A 139 2.10 19.62 -11.13
CA SER A 139 1.02 19.83 -12.09
C SER A 139 -0.26 19.04 -11.77
N VAL A 140 -1.41 19.72 -11.87
CA VAL A 140 -2.76 19.13 -11.80
C VAL A 140 -3.30 18.74 -13.18
N SER A 141 -2.47 18.78 -14.22
CA SER A 141 -2.86 18.35 -15.56
C SER A 141 -3.16 16.85 -15.60
N THR A 142 -4.08 16.45 -16.48
CA THR A 142 -4.44 15.04 -16.68
C THR A 142 -3.21 14.17 -16.98
N VAL A 143 -2.31 14.66 -17.85
CA VAL A 143 -1.10 13.92 -18.23
C VAL A 143 -0.19 13.70 -17.03
N ALA A 144 0.03 14.73 -16.20
CA ALA A 144 0.84 14.61 -15.00
C ALA A 144 0.26 13.62 -13.99
N ILE A 145 -1.07 13.62 -13.80
CA ILE A 145 -1.75 12.72 -12.88
C ILE A 145 -1.66 11.26 -13.35
N VAL A 146 -1.88 11.00 -14.65
CA VAL A 146 -1.75 9.66 -15.23
C VAL A 146 -0.30 9.19 -15.16
N ALA A 147 0.65 10.04 -15.51
CA ALA A 147 2.08 9.73 -15.41
C ALA A 147 2.48 9.38 -13.97
N PHE A 148 2.04 10.16 -12.99
CA PHE A 148 2.25 9.84 -11.58
C PHE A 148 1.65 8.49 -11.19
N LEU A 149 0.41 8.22 -11.63
CA LEU A 149 -0.30 6.99 -11.30
C LEU A 149 0.41 5.75 -11.86
N LEU A 150 1.08 5.87 -13.02
CA LEU A 150 1.93 4.83 -13.59
C LEU A 150 3.29 4.72 -12.88
N LEU A 151 3.95 5.86 -12.63
CA LEU A 151 5.29 5.90 -12.02
C LEU A 151 5.30 5.49 -10.55
N ARG A 152 4.19 5.72 -9.82
CA ARG A 152 4.09 5.32 -8.40
C ARG A 152 3.97 3.80 -8.24
N ALA A 153 3.40 3.11 -9.23
CA ALA A 153 3.11 1.69 -9.13
C ALA A 153 4.35 0.83 -8.86
N PRO A 154 5.49 1.01 -9.59
CA PRO A 154 6.73 0.32 -9.28
C PRO A 154 7.23 0.53 -7.85
N ILE A 155 7.14 1.76 -7.33
CA ILE A 155 7.62 2.08 -5.98
C ILE A 155 6.72 1.44 -4.93
N SER A 156 5.41 1.63 -5.04
CA SER A 156 4.46 1.07 -4.09
C SER A 156 4.52 -0.46 -4.10
N SER A 157 4.59 -1.09 -5.28
CA SER A 157 4.69 -2.54 -5.42
C SER A 157 5.92 -3.07 -4.69
N THR A 158 7.05 -2.41 -4.85
CA THR A 158 8.30 -2.76 -4.17
C THR A 158 8.17 -2.67 -2.66
N LEU A 159 7.63 -1.55 -2.14
CA LEU A 159 7.44 -1.32 -0.71
C LEU A 159 6.53 -2.36 -0.06
N PHE A 160 5.38 -2.64 -0.66
CA PHE A 160 4.44 -3.65 -0.13
C PHE A 160 4.99 -5.07 -0.24
N THR A 161 5.75 -5.37 -1.30
CA THR A 161 6.36 -6.69 -1.50
C THR A 161 7.42 -6.98 -0.44
N ILE A 162 8.21 -5.99 0.00
CA ILE A 162 9.24 -6.20 1.02
C ILE A 162 8.71 -6.19 2.46
N ALA A 163 7.56 -5.55 2.72
CA ALA A 163 7.01 -5.39 4.06
C ALA A 163 6.70 -6.73 4.73
N TYR A 164 6.12 -7.69 3.99
CA TYR A 164 5.79 -9.02 4.51
C TYR A 164 7.03 -9.87 4.84
N PRO A 165 8.04 -10.02 3.96
CA PRO A 165 9.31 -10.65 4.32
C PRO A 165 10.02 -9.98 5.49
N LEU A 166 10.00 -8.65 5.56
CA LEU A 166 10.62 -7.88 6.63
C LEU A 166 9.94 -8.17 7.97
N ALA A 167 8.62 -8.19 8.00
CA ALA A 167 7.87 -8.57 9.19
C ALA A 167 8.08 -10.03 9.59
N GLY A 168 8.17 -10.94 8.61
CA GLY A 168 8.52 -12.33 8.86
C GLY A 168 9.92 -12.49 9.49
N ALA A 169 10.90 -11.70 9.04
CA ALA A 169 12.25 -11.70 9.63
C ALA A 169 12.26 -11.12 11.05
N GLY A 170 11.47 -10.08 11.31
CA GLY A 170 11.29 -9.52 12.65
C GLY A 170 10.57 -10.47 13.61
N ALA A 171 9.54 -11.17 13.13
CA ALA A 171 8.82 -12.19 13.89
C ALA A 171 9.75 -13.33 14.35
N ARG A 172 10.60 -13.83 13.44
CA ARG A 172 11.60 -14.85 13.77
C ARG A 172 12.59 -14.37 14.84
N ARG A 173 13.08 -13.13 14.71
CA ARG A 173 14.03 -12.55 15.67
C ARG A 173 13.44 -12.29 17.06
N ALA A 174 12.15 -11.98 17.13
CA ALA A 174 11.45 -11.81 18.40
C ALA A 174 10.82 -13.11 18.93
N THR A 175 11.03 -14.25 18.26
CA THR A 175 10.39 -15.54 18.59
C THR A 175 8.87 -15.42 18.77
N VAL A 176 8.22 -14.61 17.92
CA VAL A 176 6.76 -14.39 17.94
C VAL A 176 6.10 -15.12 16.78
N GLY A 177 4.90 -15.66 17.03
CA GLY A 177 4.07 -16.29 16.02
C GLY A 177 3.88 -15.41 14.78
N ARG A 178 4.23 -15.95 13.61
CA ARG A 178 4.17 -15.24 12.33
C ARG A 178 2.74 -14.77 12.01
N GLY A 179 1.74 -15.57 12.33
CA GLY A 179 0.32 -15.23 12.13
C GLY A 179 -0.08 -13.94 12.87
N ALA A 180 0.30 -13.78 14.14
CA ALA A 180 -0.02 -12.59 14.93
C ALA A 180 0.63 -11.31 14.35
N VAL A 181 1.88 -11.41 13.90
CA VAL A 181 2.59 -10.30 13.25
C VAL A 181 1.95 -9.93 11.91
N MET A 182 1.57 -10.91 11.08
CA MET A 182 0.86 -10.64 9.82
C MET A 182 -0.54 -10.06 10.06
N GLY A 183 -1.24 -10.53 11.09
CA GLY A 183 -2.49 -9.94 11.53
C GLY A 183 -2.32 -8.46 11.90
N LEU A 184 -1.30 -8.14 12.71
CA LEU A 184 -1.00 -6.76 13.09
C LEU A 184 -0.69 -5.86 11.87
N LEU A 185 0.10 -6.35 10.90
CA LEU A 185 0.36 -5.62 9.66
C LEU A 185 -0.93 -5.29 8.91
N ASN A 186 -1.83 -6.27 8.77
CA ASN A 186 -3.10 -6.08 8.06
C ASN A 186 -4.03 -5.12 8.81
N VAL A 187 -4.05 -5.14 10.14
CA VAL A 187 -4.80 -4.16 10.95
C VAL A 187 -4.26 -2.75 10.72
N VAL A 188 -2.94 -2.56 10.79
CA VAL A 188 -2.32 -1.25 10.54
C VAL A 188 -2.59 -0.77 9.12
N TRP A 189 -2.49 -1.65 8.14
CA TRP A 189 -2.83 -1.34 6.76
C TRP A 189 -4.32 -0.94 6.64
N ALA A 190 -5.25 -1.73 7.19
CA ALA A 190 -6.68 -1.43 7.16
C ALA A 190 -7.00 -0.08 7.81
N LEU A 191 -6.46 0.18 9.00
CA LEU A 191 -6.60 1.48 9.68
C LEU A 191 -6.09 2.63 8.81
N SER A 192 -4.94 2.45 8.17
CA SER A 192 -4.39 3.46 7.26
C SER A 192 -5.30 3.71 6.04
N THR A 193 -5.97 2.67 5.53
CA THR A 193 -6.89 2.79 4.38
C THR A 193 -8.19 3.49 4.71
N VAL A 194 -8.58 3.51 5.99
CA VAL A 194 -9.75 4.26 6.47
C VAL A 194 -9.36 5.69 6.82
N ILE A 195 -8.30 5.86 7.61
CA ILE A 195 -7.86 7.17 8.11
C ILE A 195 -7.30 8.04 6.98
N GLY A 196 -6.54 7.46 6.05
CA GLY A 196 -5.89 8.18 4.95
C GLY A 196 -6.86 9.00 4.10
N PRO A 197 -7.92 8.41 3.53
CA PRO A 197 -8.93 9.14 2.76
C PRO A 197 -9.67 10.21 3.57
N LEU A 198 -9.98 9.95 4.85
CA LEU A 198 -10.67 10.90 5.71
C LEU A 198 -9.81 12.15 5.94
N LEU A 199 -8.53 11.96 6.31
CA LEU A 199 -7.58 13.06 6.48
C LEU A 199 -7.34 13.80 5.17
N ALA A 200 -7.19 13.07 4.05
CA ALA A 200 -6.97 13.67 2.74
C ALA A 200 -8.18 14.49 2.26
N GLY A 201 -9.39 13.98 2.47
CA GLY A 201 -10.63 14.71 2.15
C GLY A 201 -10.78 15.97 3.00
N GLY A 202 -10.57 15.86 4.32
CA GLY A 202 -10.63 17.02 5.22
C GLY A 202 -9.56 18.09 4.91
N LEU A 203 -8.32 17.67 4.63
CA LEU A 203 -7.25 18.58 4.18
C LEU A 203 -7.58 19.22 2.83
N ALA A 204 -8.12 18.46 1.88
CA ALA A 204 -8.46 18.98 0.57
C ALA A 204 -9.57 20.06 0.65
N GLN A 205 -10.52 19.90 1.58
CA GLN A 205 -11.57 20.89 1.83
C GLN A 205 -11.06 22.16 2.51
N THR A 206 -10.03 22.06 3.36
CA THR A 206 -9.55 23.18 4.19
C THR A 206 -8.43 23.97 3.55
N VAL A 207 -7.44 23.30 2.96
CA VAL A 207 -6.21 23.92 2.43
C VAL A 207 -6.01 23.67 0.93
N GLY A 208 -6.95 22.95 0.29
CA GLY A 208 -6.93 22.64 -1.14
C GLY A 208 -6.17 21.35 -1.49
N VAL A 209 -6.48 20.81 -2.66
CA VAL A 209 -5.93 19.53 -3.17
C VAL A 209 -4.41 19.57 -3.33
N ARG A 210 -3.86 20.68 -3.86
CA ARG A 210 -2.42 20.83 -4.08
C ARG A 210 -1.63 20.82 -2.77
N SER A 211 -2.09 21.56 -1.77
CA SER A 211 -1.48 21.61 -0.43
C SER A 211 -1.57 20.25 0.26
N THR A 212 -2.68 19.53 0.07
CA THR A 212 -2.85 18.17 0.59
C THR A 212 -1.79 17.22 0.04
N TYR A 213 -1.51 17.27 -1.27
CA TYR A 213 -0.41 16.49 -1.85
C TYR A 213 0.94 16.85 -1.25
N VAL A 214 1.25 18.15 -1.09
CA VAL A 214 2.51 18.61 -0.46
C VAL A 214 2.66 18.05 0.95
N VAL A 215 1.62 18.10 1.76
CA VAL A 215 1.63 17.54 3.13
C VAL A 215 1.89 16.04 3.12
N LEU A 216 1.17 15.28 2.29
CA LEU A 216 1.34 13.83 2.19
C LEU A 216 2.76 13.44 1.75
N ILE A 217 3.35 14.22 0.83
CA ILE A 217 4.74 14.05 0.38
C ILE A 217 5.71 14.38 1.48
N GLY A 218 5.54 15.53 2.14
CA GLY A 218 6.40 15.95 3.24
C GLY A 218 6.45 14.89 4.35
N LEU A 219 5.29 14.37 4.75
CA LEU A 219 5.20 13.30 5.74
C LEU A 219 5.90 12.02 5.26
N SER A 220 5.66 11.61 4.01
CA SER A 220 6.28 10.40 3.43
C SER A 220 7.80 10.51 3.35
N VAL A 221 8.32 11.67 2.94
CA VAL A 221 9.76 11.95 2.83
C VAL A 221 10.42 12.07 4.20
N ALA A 222 9.80 12.79 5.14
CA ALA A 222 10.33 12.96 6.48
C ALA A 222 10.47 11.62 7.20
N LEU A 223 9.45 10.77 7.11
CA LEU A 223 9.45 9.45 7.74
C LEU A 223 10.39 8.48 7.02
N GLY A 224 10.44 8.48 5.68
CA GLY A 224 11.43 7.71 4.92
C GLY A 224 12.87 8.09 5.29
N SER A 225 13.12 9.39 5.48
CA SER A 225 14.42 9.91 5.90
C SER A 225 14.76 9.51 7.34
N ALA A 226 13.81 9.58 8.26
CA ALA A 226 13.97 9.13 9.64
C ALA A 226 14.29 7.62 9.72
N MET A 227 13.65 6.80 8.89
CA MET A 227 13.92 5.36 8.78
C MET A 227 15.30 5.06 8.21
N LEU A 228 15.78 5.87 7.26
CA LEU A 228 17.14 5.76 6.74
C LEU A 228 18.19 6.17 7.79
N ALA A 229 17.93 7.26 8.51
CA ALA A 229 18.81 7.77 9.55
C ALA A 229 18.97 6.77 10.70
N SER A 230 17.89 6.11 11.13
CA SER A 230 17.93 5.09 12.20
C SER A 230 18.70 3.84 11.79
N ARG A 231 18.63 3.41 10.51
CA ARG A 231 19.45 2.30 9.98
C ARG A 231 20.95 2.60 9.97
N ARG A 232 21.33 3.83 9.63
CA ARG A 232 22.75 4.24 9.64
C ARG A 232 23.32 4.26 11.06
N ARG A 233 22.53 4.71 12.04
CA ARG A 233 22.92 4.74 13.46
C ARG A 233 23.14 3.35 14.07
N HIS A 234 22.42 2.32 13.63
CA HIS A 234 22.60 0.95 14.13
C HIS A 234 23.73 0.15 13.44
N ARG A 235 24.28 0.64 12.32
CA ARG A 235 25.41 -0.01 11.61
C ARG A 235 26.79 0.49 12.05
N ALA A 236 26.86 1.55 12.86
CA ALA A 236 28.09 1.97 13.53
C ALA A 236 27.92 1.64 15.02
N PRO A 237 28.55 0.56 15.55
CA PRO A 237 30.00 0.50 15.77
C PRO A 237 30.61 -0.92 15.70
N GLU A 238 31.37 -1.26 14.64
CA GLU A 238 32.17 -2.52 14.61
C GLU A 238 33.59 -2.33 14.04
N HIS A 239 34.03 -1.09 13.83
CA HIS A 239 35.38 -0.80 13.31
C HIS A 239 36.24 0.05 14.25
N ALA A 240 35.95 0.03 15.54
CA ALA A 240 36.79 0.63 16.58
C ALA A 240 37.30 -0.44 17.55
N SER A 241 38.04 -1.43 17.02
CA SER A 241 38.96 -2.31 17.77
C SER A 241 39.76 -3.12 16.76
N ALA A 242 40.81 -2.51 16.24
CA ALA A 242 41.98 -3.18 15.66
C ALA A 242 43.20 -2.41 16.15
#